data_AF-A0A8H4KHF5-F1
#
_entry.id   AF-A0A8H4KHF5-F1
#
_cell.length_a   1.000
_cell.length_b   1.000
_cell.length_c   1.000
_cell.angle_alpha   90.00
_cell.angle_beta   90.00
_cell.angle_gamma   90.00
#
_symmetry.space_group_name_H-M   'P 1'
#
loop_
_entity.id
_entity.type
_entity.pdbx_description
1 polymer ?
#
loop_
_entity_poly.entity_id
_entity_poly.type
_entity_poly.pdbx_seq_one_letter_code
_entity_poly.pdbx_strand_id
1 'polypeptide(L)'
;MPTLFALREPGEAAKEAGITVLNEVGIDPGIDHLYAIKAIGEVHEKGGKVKEFYSLCGGLPGPGDSGNPLQFKFSWSPRGALLSQYDSATFLRDRKVVEIPNKDLMAETKPHHVLDRYSFLAYPNRDPVPFREAYGTPEAHTVI
;
A
#
# COMPACT_ATOMS: atom_id res chain seq x y z
N MET A 1 10.58 -13.84 -4.91
CA MET A 1 9.74 -12.92 -4.11
C MET A 1 8.38 -12.91 -4.76
N PRO A 2 7.26 -13.10 -4.04
CA PRO A 2 5.97 -12.80 -4.63
C PRO A 2 5.93 -11.29 -4.83
N THR A 3 5.89 -10.88 -6.10
CA THR A 3 5.63 -9.50 -6.50
C THR A 3 4.34 -9.04 -5.82
N LEU A 4 4.30 -7.78 -5.38
CA LEU A 4 3.08 -7.18 -4.82
C LEU A 4 1.89 -7.27 -5.80
N PHE A 5 2.20 -7.39 -7.10
CA PHE A 5 1.26 -7.64 -8.17
C PHE A 5 0.86 -9.11 -8.23
N ALA A 6 -0.45 -9.36 -8.24
CA ALA A 6 -1.06 -10.69 -8.23
C ALA A 6 -0.63 -11.51 -9.47
N LEU A 7 -0.46 -10.85 -10.63
CA LEU A 7 0.12 -11.37 -11.88
C LEU A 7 0.46 -10.16 -12.77
N ARG A 8 1.74 -9.88 -13.07
CA ARG A 8 2.13 -8.70 -13.89
C ARG A 8 1.68 -8.77 -15.35
N GLU A 9 1.56 -9.97 -15.92
CA GLU A 9 0.98 -10.17 -17.26
C GLU A 9 0.12 -11.43 -17.26
N PRO A 10 -1.03 -11.43 -17.97
CA PRO A 10 -1.73 -12.68 -18.25
C PRO A 10 -0.77 -13.60 -18.99
N GLY A 11 -0.50 -14.78 -18.43
CA GLY A 11 0.39 -15.76 -19.05
C GLY A 11 -0.08 -16.12 -20.46
N GLU A 12 0.84 -16.57 -21.32
CA GLU A 12 0.57 -16.87 -22.74
C GLU A 12 -0.67 -17.75 -22.94
N ALA A 13 -0.94 -18.70 -22.04
CA ALA A 13 -2.14 -19.53 -22.08
C ALA A 13 -3.47 -18.74 -22.07
N ALA A 14 -3.55 -17.64 -21.30
CA ALA A 14 -4.74 -16.80 -21.28
C ALA A 14 -4.91 -16.01 -22.59
N LYS A 15 -3.78 -15.55 -23.17
CA LYS A 15 -3.75 -14.86 -24.47
C LYS A 15 -4.18 -15.82 -25.59
N GLU A 16 -3.61 -17.02 -25.63
CA GLU A 16 -3.93 -18.07 -26.60
C GLU A 16 -5.39 -18.53 -26.51
N ALA A 17 -5.94 -18.61 -25.29
CA ALA A 17 -7.34 -18.98 -25.07
C ALA A 17 -8.34 -17.84 -25.36
N GLY A 18 -7.86 -16.62 -25.67
CA GLY A 18 -8.72 -15.47 -25.94
C GLY A 18 -9.54 -15.01 -24.72
N ILE A 19 -9.03 -15.23 -23.50
CA ILE A 19 -9.70 -14.84 -22.25
C ILE A 19 -9.05 -13.60 -21.63
N THR A 20 -9.84 -12.82 -20.90
CA THR A 20 -9.36 -11.69 -20.11
C THR A 20 -9.26 -12.10 -18.65
N VAL A 21 -8.11 -11.82 -18.02
CA VAL A 21 -7.88 -12.03 -16.59
C VAL A 21 -7.67 -10.66 -15.95
N LEU A 22 -8.66 -10.21 -15.19
CA LEU A 22 -8.59 -8.96 -14.43
C LEU A 22 -8.29 -9.29 -12.97
N ASN A 23 -7.14 -8.82 -12.49
CA ASN A 23 -6.73 -8.91 -11.09
C ASN A 23 -6.85 -7.54 -10.41
N GLU A 24 -6.59 -7.48 -9.10
CA GLU A 24 -6.39 -6.21 -8.39
C GLU A 24 -7.59 -5.25 -8.55
N VAL A 25 -8.79 -5.78 -8.30
CA VAL A 25 -10.08 -5.05 -8.36
C VAL A 25 -10.80 -5.09 -7.02
N GLY A 26 -10.03 -5.06 -5.92
CA GLY A 26 -10.53 -4.98 -4.56
C GLY A 26 -10.45 -3.55 -4.00
N ILE A 27 -10.09 -3.44 -2.72
CA ILE A 27 -9.84 -2.16 -2.05
C ILE A 27 -8.36 -1.80 -2.17
N ASP A 28 -7.50 -2.71 -1.72
CA ASP A 28 -6.04 -2.63 -1.70
C ASP A 28 -5.51 -4.07 -1.82
N PRO A 29 -5.18 -4.56 -3.03
CA PRO A 29 -5.11 -3.81 -4.30
C PRO A 29 -6.46 -3.66 -5.04
N GLY A 30 -6.71 -2.47 -5.57
CA GLY A 30 -7.81 -2.11 -6.48
C GLY A 30 -8.13 -0.62 -6.50
N ILE A 31 -9.00 -0.17 -5.59
CA ILE A 31 -9.40 1.25 -5.52
C ILE A 31 -8.18 2.16 -5.30
N ASP A 32 -7.20 1.72 -4.51
CA ASP A 32 -5.94 2.44 -4.32
C ASP A 32 -5.23 2.71 -5.66
N HIS A 33 -5.17 1.73 -6.57
CA HIS A 33 -4.58 1.89 -7.91
C HIS A 33 -5.36 2.90 -8.75
N LEU A 34 -6.70 2.80 -8.75
CA LEU A 34 -7.57 3.67 -9.55
C LEU A 34 -7.35 5.16 -9.20
N TYR A 35 -7.33 5.48 -7.90
CA TYR A 35 -7.14 6.86 -7.46
C TYR A 35 -5.70 7.34 -7.58
N ALA A 36 -4.71 6.47 -7.33
CA ALA A 36 -3.30 6.81 -7.54
C ALA A 36 -3.02 7.18 -9.00
N ILE A 37 -3.39 6.30 -9.94
CA ILE A 37 -3.19 6.52 -11.37
C ILE A 37 -3.92 7.78 -11.84
N LYS A 38 -5.18 7.97 -11.42
CA LYS A 38 -5.95 9.17 -11.77
C LYS A 38 -5.25 10.45 -11.30
N ALA A 39 -4.88 10.53 -10.02
CA ALA A 39 -4.29 11.74 -9.45
C ALA A 39 -2.91 12.05 -10.06
N ILE A 40 -2.09 11.03 -10.27
CA ILE A 40 -0.79 11.14 -10.94
C ILE A 40 -0.97 11.65 -12.38
N GLY A 41 -1.89 11.05 -13.13
CA GLY A 41 -2.21 11.47 -14.49
C GLY A 41 -2.62 12.95 -14.56
N GLU A 42 -3.53 13.39 -13.68
CA GLU A 42 -3.97 14.80 -13.64
C GLU A 42 -2.83 15.78 -13.31
N VAL A 43 -1.83 15.36 -12.53
CA VAL A 43 -0.63 16.16 -12.26
C VAL A 43 0.24 16.24 -13.50
N HIS A 44 0.52 15.11 -14.16
CA HIS A 44 1.37 15.05 -15.34
C HIS A 44 0.77 15.76 -16.56
N GLU A 45 -0.54 15.65 -16.77
CA GLU A 45 -1.26 16.37 -17.84
C GLU A 45 -1.09 17.89 -17.75
N LYS A 46 -0.92 18.41 -16.54
CA LYS A 46 -0.68 19.85 -16.28
C LYS A 46 0.81 20.21 -16.29
N GLY A 47 1.70 19.29 -16.70
CA GLY A 47 3.15 19.47 -16.68
C GLY A 47 3.78 19.39 -15.28
N GLY A 48 3.02 18.93 -14.29
CA GLY A 48 3.47 18.75 -12.91
C GLY A 48 4.36 17.52 -12.73
N LYS A 49 4.87 17.35 -11.51
CA LYS A 49 5.74 16.22 -11.12
C LYS A 49 5.36 15.72 -9.75
N VAL A 50 5.22 14.41 -9.59
CA VAL A 50 4.94 13.79 -8.30
C VAL A 50 6.26 13.54 -7.59
N LYS A 51 6.56 14.37 -6.59
CA LYS A 51 7.85 14.31 -5.85
C LYS A 51 7.85 13.24 -4.77
N GLU A 52 6.70 13.04 -4.16
CA GLU A 52 6.51 12.11 -3.07
C GLU A 52 5.16 11.44 -3.23
N PHE A 53 5.10 10.15 -2.96
CA PHE A 53 3.88 9.35 -2.97
C PHE A 53 3.75 8.64 -1.63
N TYR A 54 2.60 8.84 -0.99
CA TYR A 54 2.23 8.20 0.27
C TYR A 54 0.88 7.52 0.08
N SER A 55 0.80 6.21 0.35
CA SER A 55 -0.46 5.47 0.33
C SER A 55 -0.67 4.76 1.66
N LEU A 56 -1.72 5.17 2.38
CA LEU A 56 -2.10 4.56 3.66
C LEU A 56 -3.51 3.96 3.54
N CYS A 57 -3.67 2.73 3.97
CA CYS A 57 -4.93 2.00 3.98
C CYS A 57 -5.11 1.25 5.30
N GLY A 58 -6.35 1.08 5.75
CA GLY A 58 -6.66 0.33 6.96
C GLY A 58 -8.15 0.05 7.12
N GLY A 59 -8.49 -1.21 7.39
CA GLY A 59 -9.84 -1.61 7.79
C GLY A 59 -9.94 -1.64 9.32
N LEU A 60 -10.63 -0.66 9.90
CA LEU A 60 -10.73 -0.48 11.36
C LEU A 60 -12.20 -0.46 11.80
N PRO A 61 -12.50 -0.87 13.06
CA PRO A 61 -13.82 -0.65 13.62
C PRO A 61 -14.11 0.85 13.75
N GLY A 62 -15.40 1.21 13.74
CA GLY A 62 -15.80 2.59 14.05
C GLY A 62 -15.37 2.99 15.47
N PRO A 63 -15.21 4.29 15.78
CA PRO A 63 -14.73 4.74 17.09
C PRO A 63 -15.58 4.27 18.28
N GLY A 64 -16.88 4.03 18.10
CA GLY A 64 -17.75 3.48 19.15
C GLY A 64 -17.53 1.99 19.44
N ASP A 65 -16.84 1.29 18.55
CA ASP A 65 -16.63 -0.16 18.60
C ASP A 65 -15.19 -0.57 18.97
N SER A 66 -14.30 0.39 19.20
CA SER A 66 -12.87 0.15 19.43
C SER A 66 -12.48 -0.04 20.90
N GLY A 67 -13.45 -0.23 21.81
CA GLY A 67 -13.24 -0.37 23.26
C GLY A 67 -12.60 -1.68 23.73
N ASN A 68 -11.56 -2.16 23.04
CA ASN A 68 -10.81 -3.37 23.37
C ASN A 68 -9.29 -3.09 23.38
N PRO A 69 -8.44 -3.98 23.95
CA PRO A 69 -7.01 -3.71 24.13
C PRO A 69 -6.23 -3.39 22.84
N LEU A 70 -6.66 -3.92 21.69
CA LEU A 70 -6.02 -3.67 20.40
C LEU A 70 -6.69 -2.53 19.62
N GLN A 71 -7.83 -2.04 20.09
CA GLN A 71 -8.70 -1.11 19.36
C GLN A 71 -9.03 -1.60 17.95
N PHE A 72 -9.05 -2.92 17.75
CA PHE A 72 -9.17 -3.59 16.46
C PHE A 72 -10.20 -4.72 16.52
N LYS A 73 -10.80 -5.09 15.37
CA LYS A 73 -11.66 -6.27 15.22
C LYS A 73 -11.28 -7.04 13.97
N PHE A 74 -11.12 -8.34 14.08
CA PHE A 74 -10.72 -9.19 12.96
C PHE A 74 -11.93 -9.56 12.08
N SER A 75 -11.85 -9.27 10.79
CA SER A 75 -12.81 -9.71 9.76
C SER A 75 -12.37 -10.98 9.03
N TRP A 76 -11.15 -11.45 9.27
CA TRP A 76 -10.56 -12.68 8.76
C TRP A 76 -9.68 -13.35 9.83
N SER A 77 -8.94 -14.40 9.45
CA SER A 77 -8.07 -15.14 10.37
C SER A 77 -7.13 -14.23 11.19
N PRO A 78 -7.27 -14.18 12.53
CA PRO A 78 -6.43 -13.36 13.39
C PRO A 78 -4.94 -13.70 13.27
N ARG A 79 -4.63 -14.98 13.00
CA ARG A 79 -3.25 -15.43 12.77
C ARG A 79 -2.62 -14.70 11.59
N GLY A 80 -3.34 -14.56 10.47
CA GLY A 80 -2.84 -13.86 9.29
C GLY A 80 -2.62 -12.37 9.56
N ALA A 81 -3.60 -11.73 10.22
CA ALA A 81 -3.53 -10.32 10.58
C ALA A 81 -2.37 -9.98 11.53
N LEU A 82 -2.05 -10.87 12.48
CA LEU A 82 -0.94 -10.68 13.40
C LEU A 82 0.41 -10.97 12.74
N LEU A 83 0.50 -12.01 11.91
CA LEU A 83 1.76 -12.36 11.24
C LEU A 83 2.17 -11.32 10.19
N SER A 84 1.23 -10.62 9.55
CA SER A 84 1.57 -9.53 8.63
C SER A 84 2.28 -8.36 9.32
N GLN A 85 2.14 -8.23 10.65
CA GLN A 85 2.86 -7.23 11.45
C GLN A 85 4.31 -7.66 11.76
N TYR A 86 4.71 -8.84 11.31
CA TYR A 86 6.05 -9.40 11.44
C TYR A 86 6.73 -9.58 10.08
N ASP A 87 6.23 -8.91 9.04
CA ASP A 87 6.91 -8.76 7.76
C ASP A 87 8.00 -7.67 7.89
N SER A 88 9.03 -7.74 7.06
CA SER A 88 9.95 -6.61 6.86
C SER A 88 9.32 -5.57 5.94
N ALA A 89 9.75 -4.32 6.06
CA ALA A 89 9.36 -3.27 5.13
C ALA A 89 10.57 -2.65 4.43
N THR A 90 10.41 -2.30 3.17
CA THR A 90 11.37 -1.60 2.33
C THR A 90 10.62 -0.46 1.65
N PHE A 91 11.16 0.75 1.64
CA PHE A 91 10.52 1.88 0.95
C PHE A 91 11.56 2.89 0.48
N LEU A 92 11.15 3.85 -0.35
CA LEU A 92 12.01 4.91 -0.83
C LEU A 92 11.77 6.18 -0.02
N ARG A 93 12.83 6.78 0.54
CA ARG A 93 12.77 8.11 1.18
C ARG A 93 13.99 8.91 0.80
N ASP A 94 13.79 10.12 0.29
CA ASP A 94 14.86 11.01 -0.15
C ASP A 94 15.87 10.35 -1.09
N ARG A 95 15.36 9.54 -2.04
CA ARG A 95 16.10 8.73 -3.02
C ARG A 95 16.92 7.58 -2.42
N LYS A 96 16.76 7.30 -1.13
CA LYS A 96 17.43 6.20 -0.45
C LYS A 96 16.43 5.09 -0.16
N VAL A 97 16.82 3.87 -0.45
CA VAL A 97 16.09 2.69 -0.01
C VAL A 97 16.29 2.58 1.50
N VAL A 98 15.18 2.53 2.24
CA VAL A 98 15.15 2.29 3.67
C VAL A 98 14.58 0.89 3.88
N GLU A 99 15.27 0.08 4.66
CA GLU A 99 14.85 -1.28 5.01
C GLU A 99 14.65 -1.35 6.53
N ILE A 100 13.50 -1.87 6.95
CA ILE A 100 13.14 -2.12 8.33
C ILE A 100 13.00 -3.64 8.51
N PRO A 101 13.86 -4.27 9.33
CA PRO A 101 13.71 -5.66 9.71
C PRO A 101 12.39 -5.90 10.44
N ASN A 102 11.82 -7.10 10.30
CA ASN A 102 10.54 -7.45 10.91
C ASN A 102 10.44 -7.18 12.42
N LYS A 103 11.49 -7.48 13.17
CA LYS A 103 11.57 -7.28 14.62
C LYS A 103 11.44 -5.81 15.04
N ASP A 104 11.73 -4.90 14.11
CA ASP A 104 11.77 -3.45 14.36
C ASP A 104 10.54 -2.74 13.74
N LEU A 105 9.74 -3.42 12.91
CA LEU A 105 8.62 -2.81 12.17
C LEU A 105 7.64 -2.09 13.08
N MET A 106 7.17 -2.76 14.12
CA MET A 106 6.19 -2.16 15.04
C MET A 106 6.77 -0.99 15.85
N ALA A 107 8.08 -0.94 16.07
CA ALA A 107 8.74 0.18 16.74
C ALA A 107 8.78 1.45 15.86
N GLU A 108 8.67 1.30 14.54
CA GLU A 108 8.60 2.42 13.59
C GLU A 108 7.20 3.02 13.43
N THR A 109 6.20 2.45 14.11
CA THR A 109 4.82 2.94 14.11
C THR A 109 4.73 4.35 14.68
N LYS A 110 4.11 5.28 13.95
CA LYS A 110 4.00 6.69 14.35
C LYS A 110 2.57 7.19 14.26
N PRO A 111 2.15 8.14 15.12
CA PRO A 111 0.92 8.88 14.91
C PRO A 111 0.89 9.51 13.51
N HIS A 112 -0.23 9.35 12.82
CA HIS A 112 -0.45 9.93 11.50
C HIS A 112 -1.81 10.61 11.48
N HIS A 113 -1.81 11.92 11.22
CA HIS A 113 -3.05 12.68 11.09
C HIS A 113 -3.62 12.47 9.68
N VAL A 114 -4.87 12.03 9.62
CA VAL A 114 -5.63 11.85 8.35
C VAL A 114 -6.94 12.63 8.43
N LEU A 115 -7.65 12.49 9.54
CA LEU A 115 -8.95 13.11 9.76
C LEU A 115 -9.10 13.48 11.24
N ASP A 116 -9.72 14.64 11.48
CA ASP A 116 -10.03 15.07 12.83
C ASP A 116 -10.92 14.06 13.56
N ARG A 117 -10.75 13.97 14.88
CA ARG A 117 -11.45 13.01 15.76
C ARG A 117 -11.01 11.55 15.62
N TYR A 118 -10.00 11.28 14.79
CA TYR A 118 -9.34 9.96 14.72
C TYR A 118 -7.89 10.06 15.20
N SER A 119 -7.44 9.00 15.86
CA SER A 119 -6.07 8.84 16.32
C SER A 119 -5.46 7.65 15.60
N PHE A 120 -4.96 7.86 14.38
CA PHE A 120 -4.35 6.79 13.61
C PHE A 120 -2.87 6.63 13.93
N LEU A 121 -2.43 5.38 13.89
CA LEU A 121 -1.05 4.97 13.83
C LEU A 121 -0.79 4.40 12.44
N ALA A 122 0.37 4.71 11.87
CA ALA A 122 0.81 4.18 10.59
C ALA A 122 2.18 3.54 10.71
N TYR A 123 2.38 2.45 9.98
CA TYR A 123 3.66 1.77 9.81
C TYR A 123 3.84 1.40 8.32
N PRO A 124 5.07 1.33 7.79
CA PRO A 124 5.30 0.98 6.39
C PRO A 124 4.88 -0.46 6.07
N ASN A 125 4.33 -0.70 4.88
CA ASN A 125 3.88 -2.03 4.46
C ASN A 125 4.77 -2.60 3.35
N ARG A 126 5.43 -3.73 3.62
CA ARG A 126 6.20 -4.52 2.64
C ARG A 126 7.07 -3.66 1.73
N ASP A 127 6.87 -3.70 0.40
CA ASP A 127 7.69 -2.98 -0.56
C ASP A 127 6.82 -2.24 -1.60
N PRO A 128 6.64 -0.90 -1.45
CA PRO A 128 5.92 -0.09 -2.43
C PRO A 128 6.84 0.44 -3.55
N VAL A 129 8.16 0.21 -3.49
CA VAL A 129 9.11 0.76 -4.50
C VAL A 129 8.73 0.39 -5.94
N PRO A 130 8.24 -0.83 -6.24
CA PRO A 130 7.78 -1.18 -7.59
C PRO A 130 6.65 -0.30 -8.13
N PHE A 131 5.84 0.33 -7.28
CA PHE A 131 4.78 1.24 -7.72
C PHE A 131 5.30 2.54 -8.33
N ARG A 132 6.53 2.94 -8.01
CA ARG A 132 7.18 4.09 -8.63
C ARG A 132 7.24 3.95 -10.15
N GLU A 133 7.58 2.75 -10.63
CA GLU A 133 7.61 2.44 -12.05
C GLU A 133 6.19 2.14 -12.57
N ALA A 134 5.41 1.33 -11.85
CA ALA A 134 4.08 0.91 -12.30
C ALA A 134 3.11 2.09 -12.49
N TYR A 135 3.24 3.14 -11.69
CA TYR A 135 2.44 4.36 -11.81
C TYR A 135 3.12 5.47 -12.63
N GLY A 136 4.28 5.20 -13.23
CA GLY A 136 4.96 6.17 -14.08
C GLY A 136 5.48 7.40 -13.35
N THR A 137 5.97 7.25 -12.11
CA THR A 137 6.50 8.34 -11.27
C THR A 137 8.02 8.21 -10.98
N PRO A 138 8.89 8.03 -12.00
CA PRO A 138 10.33 7.93 -11.78
C PRO A 138 10.93 9.20 -11.16
N GLU A 139 10.24 10.33 -11.22
CA GLU A 139 10.65 11.59 -10.59
C GLU A 139 10.37 11.65 -9.08
N ALA A 140 9.57 10.73 -8.54
CA ALA A 140 9.33 10.63 -7.12
C ALA A 140 10.61 10.18 -6.39
N HIS A 141 11.01 10.94 -5.38
CA HIS A 141 12.14 10.62 -4.52
C HIS A 141 11.74 9.96 -3.21
N THR A 142 10.44 9.96 -2.89
CA THR A 142 9.88 9.29 -1.72
C THR A 142 8.64 8.51 -2.15
N VAL A 143 8.57 7.22 -1.78
CA VAL A 143 7.46 6.30 -2.10
C VAL A 143 7.27 5.41 -0.88
N ILE A 144 6.17 5.62 -0.16
CA ILE A 144 5.88 5.03 1.16
C ILE A 144 4.45 4.51 1.22
#